data_AF-A0A752VTS9-F1
#
_entry.id   AF-A0A752VTS9-F1
#
_cell.length_a   1.000
_cell.length_b   1.000
_cell.length_c   1.000
_cell.angle_alpha   90.00
_cell.angle_beta   90.00
_cell.angle_gamma   90.00
#
_symmetry.space_group_name_H-M   'P 1'
#
loop_
_entity.id
_entity.type
_entity.pdbx_description
1 polymer ?
#
loop_
_entity_poly.entity_id
_entity_poly.type
_entity_poly.pdbx_seq_one_letter_code
_entity_poly.pdbx_strand_id
1 'polypeptide(L)'
;MSNIDKQALREKFRLMQAHYSDPADRARQVIYIAAEALLDELDKKQQYIKLRDQENEDIALTVGKLRVELEHYKSREERVTKLVLDNSTSWDALYKKLEAAERRIAELEKGHQEAAKQINSWRSLAKQNIAERGKDISELEAARQRIAELEAREVTLPPTFWYEHDDLSRDVPVLDKRLVKKAIRAAGIGVKGE
;
A
#
# COMPACT_ATOMS: atom_id res chain seq x y z
N MET A 1 53.00 -16.21 -59.59
CA MET A 1 53.61 -15.08 -60.32
C MET A 1 55.12 -15.29 -60.29
N SER A 2 55.81 -15.23 -61.43
CA SER A 2 57.27 -15.39 -61.48
C SER A 2 57.92 -14.37 -60.54
N ASN A 3 58.73 -14.84 -59.58
CA ASN A 3 59.44 -13.98 -58.65
C ASN A 3 60.62 -13.37 -59.39
N ILE A 4 60.35 -12.31 -60.14
CA ILE A 4 61.35 -11.57 -60.88
C ILE A 4 62.31 -10.98 -59.86
N ASP A 5 63.59 -11.37 -59.93
CA ASP A 5 64.64 -10.78 -59.11
C ASP A 5 64.92 -9.36 -59.58
N LYS A 6 64.27 -8.41 -58.91
CA LYS A 6 64.40 -6.98 -59.19
C LYS A 6 65.80 -6.46 -58.89
N GLN A 7 66.51 -7.06 -57.94
CA GLN A 7 67.88 -6.66 -57.64
C GLN A 7 68.81 -7.07 -58.77
N ALA A 8 68.68 -8.30 -59.27
CA ALA A 8 69.41 -8.76 -60.45
C ALA A 8 69.12 -7.91 -61.71
N LEU A 9 67.88 -7.41 -61.87
CA LEU A 9 67.53 -6.48 -62.95
C LEU A 9 68.19 -5.10 -62.77
N ARG A 10 68.19 -4.53 -61.56
CA ARG A 10 68.89 -3.27 -61.25
C ARG A 10 70.39 -3.39 -61.53
N GLU A 11 71.01 -4.50 -61.12
CA GLU A 11 72.43 -4.74 -61.37
C GLU A 11 72.75 -4.87 -62.85
N LYS A 12 71.89 -5.56 -63.63
CA LYS A 12 72.02 -5.63 -65.09
C LYS A 12 71.86 -4.27 -65.76
N PHE A 13 70.90 -3.45 -65.33
CA PHE A 13 70.70 -2.13 -65.92
C PHE A 13 71.90 -1.20 -65.64
N ARG A 14 72.42 -1.17 -64.42
CA ARG A 14 73.67 -0.43 -64.09
C ARG A 14 74.87 -0.92 -64.87
N LEU A 15 75.05 -2.24 -65.01
CA LEU A 15 76.14 -2.83 -65.76
C LEU A 15 76.07 -2.43 -67.25
N MET A 16 74.87 -2.48 -67.84
CA MET A 16 74.68 -2.06 -69.23
C MET A 16 74.89 -0.56 -69.44
N GLN A 17 74.48 0.29 -68.49
CA GLN A 17 74.78 1.73 -68.53
C GLN A 17 76.31 2.00 -68.54
N ALA A 18 77.09 1.23 -67.77
CA ALA A 18 78.55 1.36 -67.75
C ALA A 18 79.23 0.91 -69.06
N HIS A 19 78.72 -0.16 -69.69
CA HIS A 19 79.29 -0.71 -70.94
C HIS A 19 78.95 0.12 -72.18
N TYR A 20 77.79 0.76 -72.22
CA TYR A 20 77.36 1.58 -73.34
C TYR A 20 77.72 3.06 -73.13
N SER A 21 78.99 3.39 -72.87
CA SER A 21 79.42 4.78 -72.59
C SER A 21 79.74 5.64 -73.84
N ASP A 22 79.72 5.05 -75.04
CA ASP A 22 79.99 5.74 -76.31
C ASP A 22 78.81 6.66 -76.70
N PRO A 23 79.06 7.91 -77.17
CA PRO A 23 78.04 8.79 -77.73
C PRO A 23 77.12 8.16 -78.79
N ALA A 24 77.59 7.14 -79.53
CA ALA A 24 76.79 6.39 -80.51
C ALA A 24 75.67 5.51 -79.89
N ASP A 25 75.78 5.14 -78.60
CA ASP A 25 74.86 4.24 -77.90
C ASP A 25 73.83 4.94 -77.01
N ARG A 26 73.70 6.27 -77.15
CA ARG A 26 72.82 7.13 -76.34
C ARG A 26 71.38 6.62 -76.24
N ALA A 27 70.82 6.07 -77.31
CA ALA A 27 69.47 5.51 -77.32
C ALA A 27 69.32 4.31 -76.36
N ARG A 28 70.35 3.46 -76.25
CA ARG A 28 70.35 2.30 -75.33
C ARG A 28 70.50 2.74 -73.88
N GLN A 29 71.36 3.72 -73.60
CA GLN A 29 71.49 4.30 -72.26
C GLN A 29 70.15 4.86 -71.74
N VAL A 30 69.43 5.61 -72.58
CA VAL A 30 68.12 6.18 -72.23
C VAL A 30 67.11 5.10 -71.87
N ILE A 31 67.12 3.96 -72.59
CA ILE A 31 66.24 2.82 -72.29
C ILE A 31 66.55 2.21 -70.93
N TYR A 32 67.83 2.02 -70.57
CA TYR A 32 68.19 1.43 -69.28
C TYR A 32 67.89 2.36 -68.10
N ILE A 33 68.07 3.67 -68.25
CA ILE A 33 67.69 4.67 -67.23
C ILE A 33 66.17 4.67 -67.03
N ALA A 34 65.40 4.65 -68.13
CA ALA A 34 63.95 4.56 -68.06
C ALA A 34 63.48 3.25 -67.41
N ALA A 35 64.15 2.12 -67.69
CA ALA A 35 63.85 0.83 -67.09
C ALA A 35 64.12 0.80 -65.57
N GLU A 36 65.19 1.43 -65.09
CA GLU A 36 65.45 1.60 -63.65
C GLU A 36 64.39 2.45 -62.96
N ALA A 37 64.00 3.58 -63.57
CA ALA A 37 62.94 4.44 -63.05
C ALA A 37 61.58 3.70 -62.93
N LEU A 38 61.23 2.90 -63.95
CA LEU A 38 60.03 2.06 -63.91
C LEU A 38 60.09 0.99 -62.81
N LEU A 39 61.28 0.47 -62.51
CA LEU A 39 61.48 -0.51 -61.45
C LEU A 39 61.31 0.13 -60.06
N ASP A 40 61.79 1.36 -59.87
CA ASP A 40 61.54 2.17 -58.68
C ASP A 40 60.06 2.49 -58.49
N GLU A 41 59.36 2.88 -59.57
CA GLU A 41 57.91 3.11 -59.52
C GLU A 41 57.13 1.83 -59.19
N LEU A 42 57.54 0.70 -59.73
CA LEU A 42 56.92 -0.59 -59.44
C LEU A 42 57.11 -0.98 -57.96
N ASP A 43 58.29 -0.74 -57.38
CA ASP A 43 58.55 -0.98 -55.96
C ASP A 43 57.69 -0.09 -55.06
N LYS A 44 57.58 1.20 -55.38
CA LYS A 44 56.68 2.14 -54.68
C LYS A 44 55.22 1.68 -54.74
N LYS A 45 54.74 1.28 -55.93
CA LYS A 45 53.38 0.77 -56.12
C LYS A 45 53.13 -0.52 -55.32
N GLN A 46 54.11 -1.43 -55.27
CA GLN A 46 53.99 -2.65 -54.47
C GLN A 46 53.99 -2.37 -52.97
N GLN A 47 54.80 -1.44 -52.48
CA GLN A 47 54.76 -1.01 -51.08
C GLN A 47 53.43 -0.36 -50.73
N TYR A 48 52.89 0.47 -51.62
CA TYR A 48 51.58 1.09 -51.45
C TYR A 48 50.46 0.03 -51.36
N ILE A 49 50.47 -0.98 -52.24
CA ILE A 49 49.49 -2.08 -52.20
C ILE A 49 49.57 -2.81 -50.85
N LYS A 50 50.77 -3.15 -50.36
CA LYS A 50 50.94 -3.80 -49.05
C LYS A 50 50.37 -2.97 -47.90
N LEU A 51 50.62 -1.66 -47.88
CA LEU A 51 50.07 -0.76 -46.87
C LEU A 51 48.54 -0.71 -46.94
N ARG A 52 47.97 -0.67 -48.15
CA ARG A 52 46.52 -0.68 -48.36
C ARG A 52 45.89 -2.00 -47.94
N ASP A 53 46.55 -3.12 -48.21
CA ASP A 53 46.07 -4.44 -47.79
C ASP A 53 46.04 -4.54 -46.26
N GLN A 54 47.08 -4.05 -45.57
CA GLN A 54 47.12 -3.98 -44.11
C GLN A 54 46.01 -3.06 -43.56
N GLU A 55 45.86 -1.86 -44.12
CA GLU A 55 44.81 -0.91 -43.74
C GLU A 55 43.41 -1.55 -43.92
N ASN A 56 43.18 -2.26 -45.03
CA ASN A 56 41.92 -2.95 -45.29
C ASN A 56 41.66 -4.07 -44.28
N GLU A 57 42.70 -4.80 -43.86
CA GLU A 57 42.60 -5.83 -42.82
C GLU A 57 42.22 -5.22 -41.46
N ASP A 58 42.90 -4.13 -41.07
CA ASP A 58 42.61 -3.40 -39.82
C ASP A 58 41.18 -2.81 -39.82
N ILE A 59 40.73 -2.29 -40.97
CA ILE A 59 39.34 -1.84 -41.17
C ILE A 59 38.38 -3.00 -41.01
N ALA A 60 38.64 -4.16 -41.64
CA ALA A 60 37.77 -5.33 -41.55
C ALA A 60 37.63 -5.83 -40.10
N LEU A 61 38.73 -5.86 -39.35
CA LEU A 61 38.73 -6.21 -37.93
C LEU A 61 37.90 -5.22 -37.09
N THR A 62 38.05 -3.92 -37.35
CA THR A 62 37.33 -2.87 -36.64
C THR A 62 35.84 -2.91 -36.94
N VAL A 63 35.45 -3.04 -38.20
CA VAL A 63 34.06 -3.20 -38.63
C VAL A 63 33.44 -4.46 -38.04
N GLY A 64 34.22 -5.56 -37.94
CA GLY A 64 33.79 -6.78 -37.27
C GLY A 64 33.43 -6.55 -35.81
N LYS A 65 34.30 -5.87 -35.04
CA LYS A 65 34.04 -5.52 -33.63
C LYS A 65 32.80 -4.64 -33.48
N LEU A 66 32.68 -3.59 -34.28
CA LEU A 66 31.53 -2.68 -34.24
C LEU A 66 30.21 -3.38 -34.56
N ARG A 67 30.24 -4.35 -35.49
CA ARG A 67 29.05 -5.15 -35.81
C ARG A 67 28.58 -5.99 -34.63
N VAL A 68 29.50 -6.64 -33.92
CA VAL A 68 29.18 -7.42 -32.72
C VAL A 68 28.61 -6.53 -31.61
N GLU A 69 29.24 -5.37 -31.36
CA GLU A 69 28.75 -4.40 -30.38
C GLU A 69 27.35 -3.90 -30.74
N LEU A 70 27.10 -3.58 -32.01
CA LEU A 70 25.79 -3.14 -32.49
C LEU A 70 24.70 -4.19 -32.23
N GLU A 71 24.96 -5.46 -32.52
CA GLU A 71 24.02 -6.54 -32.25
C GLU A 71 23.76 -6.71 -30.73
N HIS A 72 24.80 -6.54 -29.91
CA HIS A 72 24.62 -6.53 -28.45
C HIS A 72 23.73 -5.36 -27.98
N TYR A 73 23.91 -4.16 -28.54
CA TYR A 73 23.06 -3.00 -28.20
C TYR A 73 21.60 -3.20 -28.63
N LYS A 74 21.35 -3.73 -29.82
CA LYS A 74 19.98 -4.08 -30.27
C LYS A 74 19.31 -5.09 -29.32
N SER A 75 20.01 -6.16 -28.98
CA SER A 75 19.50 -7.16 -28.03
C SER A 75 19.25 -6.57 -26.63
N ARG A 76 20.07 -5.61 -26.20
CA ARG A 76 19.83 -4.88 -24.95
C ARG A 76 18.59 -4.00 -25.04
N GLU A 77 18.39 -3.28 -26.14
CA GLU A 77 17.23 -2.42 -26.38
C GLU A 77 15.92 -3.20 -26.38
N GLU A 78 15.89 -4.37 -27.04
CA GLU A 78 14.74 -5.28 -27.03
C GLU A 78 14.38 -5.75 -25.61
N ARG A 79 15.39 -6.14 -24.82
CA ARG A 79 15.21 -6.54 -23.42
C ARG A 79 14.67 -5.40 -22.56
N VAL A 80 15.19 -4.18 -22.74
CA VAL A 80 14.72 -2.99 -22.02
C VAL A 80 13.27 -2.69 -22.38
N THR A 81 12.92 -2.75 -23.67
CA THR A 81 11.54 -2.54 -24.14
C THR A 81 10.58 -3.53 -23.51
N LYS A 82 10.94 -4.82 -23.48
CA LYS A 82 10.12 -5.85 -22.84
C LYS A 82 9.94 -5.59 -21.34
N LEU A 83 11.03 -5.27 -20.63
CA LEU A 83 10.98 -4.96 -19.20
C LEU A 83 10.08 -3.76 -18.90
N VAL A 84 10.13 -2.72 -19.72
CA VAL A 84 9.28 -1.52 -19.56
C VAL A 84 7.81 -1.87 -19.73
N LEU A 85 7.46 -2.69 -20.74
CA LEU A 85 6.08 -3.15 -20.95
C LEU A 85 5.58 -4.01 -19.78
N ASP A 86 6.38 -4.99 -19.34
CA ASP A 86 6.03 -5.86 -18.21
C ASP A 86 5.85 -5.04 -16.93
N ASN A 87 6.74 -4.07 -16.68
CA ASN A 87 6.66 -3.15 -15.54
C ASN A 87 5.39 -2.28 -15.61
N SER A 88 5.03 -1.76 -16.78
CA SER A 88 3.79 -1.00 -17.00
C SER A 88 2.56 -1.81 -16.65
N THR A 89 2.46 -3.06 -17.14
CA THR A 89 1.32 -3.93 -16.83
C THR A 89 1.23 -4.27 -15.33
N SER A 90 2.38 -4.39 -14.67
CA SER A 90 2.47 -4.59 -13.23
C SER A 90 1.95 -3.37 -12.46
N TRP A 91 2.35 -2.15 -12.86
CA TRP A 91 1.84 -0.91 -12.27
C TRP A 91 0.34 -0.75 -12.45
N ASP A 92 -0.20 -1.05 -13.64
CA ASP A 92 -1.65 -0.99 -13.89
C ASP A 92 -2.43 -1.91 -12.94
N ALA A 93 -1.90 -3.12 -12.68
CA ALA A 93 -2.49 -4.06 -11.74
C ALA A 93 -2.43 -3.55 -10.29
N LEU A 94 -1.32 -2.90 -9.90
CA LEU A 94 -1.18 -2.29 -8.58
C LEU A 94 -2.13 -1.11 -8.39
N TYR A 95 -2.26 -0.24 -9.39
CA TYR A 95 -3.19 0.88 -9.36
C TYR A 95 -4.65 0.43 -9.21
N LYS A 96 -5.06 -0.62 -9.93
CA LYS A 96 -6.41 -1.19 -9.77
C LYS A 96 -6.66 -1.71 -8.36
N LYS A 97 -5.66 -2.34 -7.74
CA LYS A 97 -5.75 -2.81 -6.35
C LYS A 97 -5.84 -1.65 -5.37
N LEU A 98 -5.07 -0.58 -5.60
CA LEU A 98 -5.11 0.64 -4.79
C LEU A 98 -6.51 1.27 -4.86
N GLU A 99 -7.04 1.47 -6.06
CA GLU A 99 -8.38 2.05 -6.26
C GLU A 99 -9.47 1.20 -5.59
N ALA A 100 -9.38 -0.13 -5.68
CA ALA A 100 -10.30 -1.03 -4.99
C ALA A 100 -10.20 -0.92 -3.45
N ALA A 101 -8.98 -0.79 -2.91
CA ALA A 101 -8.76 -0.60 -1.48
C ALA A 101 -9.30 0.75 -1.00
N GLU A 102 -9.10 1.83 -1.75
CA GLU A 102 -9.64 3.16 -1.45
C GLU A 102 -11.17 3.15 -1.44
N ARG A 103 -11.81 2.50 -2.42
CA ARG A 103 -13.26 2.31 -2.43
C ARG A 103 -13.73 1.55 -1.19
N ARG A 104 -13.01 0.50 -0.79
CA ARG A 104 -13.36 -0.29 0.40
C ARG A 104 -13.23 0.52 1.69
N ILE A 105 -12.21 1.36 1.81
CA ILE A 105 -12.05 2.27 2.96
C ILE A 105 -13.23 3.24 3.02
N ALA A 106 -13.60 3.86 1.90
CA ALA A 106 -14.74 4.78 1.86
C ALA A 106 -16.07 4.12 2.26
N GLU A 107 -16.29 2.86 1.88
CA GLU A 107 -17.45 2.07 2.34
C GLU A 107 -17.42 1.83 3.85
N LEU A 108 -16.26 1.43 4.39
CA LEU A 108 -16.10 1.18 5.82
C LEU A 108 -16.30 2.46 6.64
N GLU A 109 -15.76 3.59 6.18
CA GLU A 109 -15.95 4.90 6.83
C GLU A 109 -17.42 5.29 6.90
N LYS A 110 -18.19 5.08 5.83
CA LYS A 110 -19.65 5.30 5.84
C LYS A 110 -20.34 4.39 6.84
N GLY A 111 -20.03 3.10 6.84
CA GLY A 111 -20.58 2.14 7.81
C GLY A 111 -20.26 2.52 9.25
N HIS A 112 -19.04 2.97 9.53
CA HIS A 112 -18.63 3.45 10.85
C HIS A 112 -19.39 4.71 11.27
N GLN A 113 -19.63 5.66 10.34
CA GLN A 113 -20.42 6.85 10.64
C GLN A 113 -21.88 6.50 10.97
N GLU A 114 -22.48 5.58 10.24
CA GLU A 114 -23.84 5.11 10.50
C GLU A 114 -23.93 4.38 11.85
N ALA A 115 -22.99 3.49 12.14
CA ALA A 115 -22.88 2.83 13.43
C ALA A 115 -22.72 3.84 14.59
N ALA A 116 -21.89 4.88 14.41
CA ALA A 116 -21.71 5.93 15.40
C ALA A 116 -23.01 6.72 15.65
N LYS A 117 -23.78 7.03 14.60
CA LYS A 117 -25.10 7.67 14.73
C LYS A 117 -26.06 6.79 15.53
N GLN A 118 -26.10 5.49 15.24
CA GLN A 118 -26.92 4.54 15.98
C GLN A 118 -26.52 4.48 17.46
N ILE A 119 -25.24 4.32 17.76
CA ILE A 119 -24.73 4.28 19.14
C ILE A 119 -25.14 5.54 19.91
N ASN A 120 -25.04 6.72 19.28
CA ASN A 120 -25.45 7.97 19.92
C ASN A 120 -26.97 8.02 20.19
N SER A 121 -27.79 7.53 19.25
CA SER A 121 -29.25 7.41 19.43
C SER A 121 -29.59 6.49 20.61
N TRP A 122 -29.04 5.27 20.64
CA TRP A 122 -29.24 4.31 21.72
C TRP A 122 -28.75 4.84 23.06
N ARG A 123 -27.62 5.55 23.09
CA ARG A 123 -27.10 6.19 24.30
C ARG A 123 -28.06 7.26 24.82
N SER A 124 -28.69 8.04 23.93
CA SER A 124 -29.68 9.05 24.33
C SER A 124 -30.93 8.40 24.93
N LEU A 125 -31.47 7.37 24.26
CA LEU A 125 -32.61 6.61 24.77
C LEU A 125 -32.32 5.96 26.11
N ALA A 126 -31.14 5.36 26.28
CA ALA A 126 -30.72 4.76 27.54
C ALA A 126 -30.66 5.81 28.67
N LYS A 127 -30.12 7.01 28.41
CA LYS A 127 -30.12 8.10 29.39
C LYS A 127 -31.53 8.51 29.78
N GLN A 128 -32.44 8.63 28.82
CA GLN A 128 -33.83 8.97 29.09
C GLN A 128 -34.51 7.89 29.94
N ASN A 129 -34.38 6.61 29.58
CA ASN A 129 -34.94 5.50 30.34
C ASN A 129 -34.42 5.44 31.78
N ILE A 130 -33.12 5.72 31.99
CA ILE A 130 -32.55 5.79 33.34
C ILE A 130 -33.17 6.95 34.13
N ALA A 131 -33.35 8.11 33.51
CA ALA A 131 -33.96 9.27 34.14
C ALA A 131 -35.43 9.02 34.51
N GLU A 132 -36.20 8.38 33.64
CA GLU A 132 -37.59 7.99 33.89
C GLU A 132 -37.68 6.98 35.05
N ARG A 133 -36.90 5.89 35.01
CA ARG A 133 -36.85 4.93 36.11
C ARG A 133 -36.40 5.55 37.43
N GLY A 134 -35.52 6.55 37.40
CA GLY A 134 -35.12 7.29 38.60
C GLY A 134 -36.28 8.03 39.27
N LYS A 135 -37.22 8.57 38.47
CA LYS A 135 -38.45 9.18 38.98
C LYS A 135 -39.37 8.13 39.60
N ASP A 136 -39.60 7.03 38.90
CA ASP A 136 -40.43 5.93 39.41
C ASP A 136 -39.90 5.38 40.74
N ILE A 137 -38.57 5.25 40.87
CA ILE A 137 -37.93 4.83 42.12
C ILE A 137 -38.19 5.85 43.23
N SER A 138 -38.08 7.15 42.94
CA SER A 138 -38.34 8.21 43.92
C SER A 138 -39.80 8.21 44.38
N GLU A 139 -40.75 7.98 43.47
CA GLU A 139 -42.17 7.84 43.79
C GLU A 139 -42.45 6.59 44.63
N LEU A 140 -41.82 5.46 44.31
CA LEU A 140 -41.91 4.23 45.10
C LEU A 140 -41.33 4.40 46.50
N GLU A 141 -40.22 5.13 46.66
CA GLU A 141 -39.64 5.45 47.96
C GLU A 141 -40.60 6.33 48.80
N ALA A 142 -41.19 7.36 48.20
CA ALA A 142 -42.19 8.19 48.86
C ALA A 142 -43.45 7.39 49.26
N ALA A 143 -43.94 6.51 48.40
CA ALA A 143 -45.06 5.63 48.70
C ALA A 143 -44.73 4.66 49.85
N ARG A 144 -43.52 4.07 49.85
CA ARG A 144 -43.04 3.20 50.94
C ARG A 144 -42.94 3.95 52.26
N GLN A 145 -42.40 5.17 52.26
CA GLN A 145 -42.39 6.02 53.45
C GLN A 145 -43.81 6.28 53.95
N ARG A 146 -44.75 6.59 53.04
CA ARG A 146 -46.13 6.84 53.43
C ARG A 146 -46.82 5.61 54.02
N ILE A 147 -46.58 4.42 53.46
CA ILE A 147 -47.10 3.17 54.04
C ILE A 147 -46.52 2.95 55.43
N ALA A 148 -45.21 3.11 55.61
CA ALA A 148 -44.57 2.99 56.92
C ALA A 148 -45.13 4.00 57.95
N GLU A 149 -45.37 5.26 57.54
CA GLU A 149 -46.04 6.26 58.38
C GLU A 149 -47.46 5.83 58.78
N LEU A 150 -48.23 5.25 57.85
CA LEU A 150 -49.59 4.78 58.11
C LEU A 150 -49.61 3.56 59.03
N GLU A 151 -48.70 2.61 58.82
CA GLU A 151 -48.54 1.42 59.66
C GLU A 151 -48.09 1.78 61.09
N ALA A 152 -47.32 2.86 61.25
CA ALA A 152 -46.92 3.36 62.56
C ALA A 152 -48.01 4.16 63.31
N ARG A 153 -49.16 4.46 62.67
CA ARG A 153 -50.24 5.21 63.33
C ARG A 153 -50.98 4.34 64.35
N GLU A 154 -51.12 4.88 65.55
CA GLU A 154 -51.89 4.27 66.61
C GLU A 154 -53.21 5.01 66.85
N VAL A 155 -54.28 4.26 67.12
CA VAL A 155 -55.57 4.81 67.51
C VAL A 155 -55.67 4.88 69.03
N THR A 156 -56.12 6.01 69.55
CA THR A 156 -56.41 6.16 70.98
C THR A 156 -57.88 5.82 71.21
N LEU A 157 -58.14 4.83 72.05
CA LEU A 157 -59.51 4.43 72.38
C LEU A 157 -60.07 5.34 73.49
N PRO A 158 -61.33 5.82 73.36
CA PRO A 158 -61.98 6.53 74.44
C PRO A 158 -62.13 5.63 75.69
N PRO A 159 -62.20 6.24 76.90
CA PRO A 159 -62.40 5.50 78.13
C PRO A 159 -63.69 4.69 78.08
N THR A 160 -63.64 3.49 78.68
CA THR A 160 -64.79 2.59 78.76
C THR A 160 -65.81 3.20 79.72
N PHE A 161 -67.03 3.43 79.24
CA PHE A 161 -68.16 3.85 80.07
C PHE A 161 -69.20 2.72 80.12
N TRP A 162 -69.86 2.59 81.26
CA TRP A 162 -70.87 1.56 81.52
C TRP A 162 -72.27 2.17 81.35
N TYR A 163 -73.19 1.41 80.77
CA TYR A 163 -74.60 1.79 80.62
C TYR A 163 -75.42 0.95 81.60
N GLU A 164 -76.02 1.59 82.60
CA GLU A 164 -77.05 0.96 83.44
C GLU A 164 -78.40 1.08 82.69
N HIS A 165 -79.02 -0.06 82.39
CA HIS A 165 -80.42 -0.13 81.94
C HIS A 165 -81.23 -0.76 83.07
N ASP A 166 -82.31 -0.10 83.50
CA ASP A 166 -83.15 -0.50 84.64
C ASP A 166 -83.82 -1.90 84.49
N ASP A 167 -83.78 -2.47 83.29
CA ASP A 167 -84.51 -3.66 82.87
C ASP A 167 -83.61 -4.87 82.50
N LEU A 168 -82.29 -4.78 82.66
CA LEU A 168 -81.36 -5.89 82.42
C LEU A 168 -80.39 -6.10 83.60
N SER A 169 -80.47 -7.27 84.24
CA SER A 169 -79.75 -7.62 85.49
C SER A 169 -78.23 -7.88 85.33
N ARG A 170 -77.57 -7.34 84.29
CA ARG A 170 -76.10 -7.38 84.15
C ARG A 170 -75.59 -6.16 83.38
N ASP A 171 -74.52 -5.56 83.90
CA ASP A 171 -73.69 -4.59 83.18
C ASP A 171 -73.09 -5.25 81.93
N VAL A 172 -73.68 -4.98 80.77
CA VAL A 172 -73.12 -5.42 79.49
C VAL A 172 -72.37 -4.23 78.90
N PRO A 173 -71.04 -4.30 78.74
CA PRO A 173 -70.32 -3.24 78.04
C PRO A 173 -70.88 -3.13 76.62
N VAL A 174 -71.23 -1.91 76.18
CA VAL A 174 -71.86 -1.63 74.87
C VAL A 174 -71.10 -2.31 73.72
N LEU A 175 -69.77 -2.41 73.84
CA LEU A 175 -68.89 -3.31 73.10
C LEU A 175 -67.75 -3.77 74.02
N ASP A 176 -67.41 -5.07 74.03
CA ASP A 176 -66.28 -5.58 74.83
C ASP A 176 -64.97 -4.95 74.34
N LYS A 177 -64.29 -4.21 75.22
CA LYS A 177 -63.01 -3.52 74.93
C LYS A 177 -61.96 -4.46 74.34
N ARG A 178 -61.92 -5.73 74.75
CA ARG A 178 -60.98 -6.73 74.21
C ARG A 178 -61.34 -7.11 72.79
N LEU A 179 -62.63 -7.25 72.48
CA LEU A 179 -63.10 -7.52 71.10
C LEU A 179 -62.82 -6.34 70.18
N VAL A 180 -63.03 -5.10 70.63
CA VAL A 180 -62.71 -3.88 69.87
C VAL A 180 -61.22 -3.79 69.58
N LYS A 181 -60.36 -3.96 70.61
CA LYS A 181 -58.90 -4.00 70.43
C LYS A 181 -58.46 -5.12 69.50
N LYS A 182 -59.05 -6.31 69.61
CA LYS A 182 -58.76 -7.46 68.74
C LYS A 182 -59.15 -7.18 67.28
N ALA A 183 -60.30 -6.55 67.04
CA ALA A 183 -60.74 -6.16 65.71
C ALA A 183 -59.82 -5.09 65.09
N ILE A 184 -59.37 -4.12 65.87
CA ILE A 184 -58.43 -3.06 65.42
C ILE A 184 -57.06 -3.67 65.06
N ARG A 185 -56.54 -4.61 65.87
CA ARG A 185 -55.31 -5.33 65.51
C ARG A 185 -55.48 -6.25 64.30
N ALA A 186 -56.63 -6.91 64.16
CA ALA A 186 -56.93 -7.71 62.97
C ALA A 186 -56.98 -6.86 61.69
N ALA A 187 -57.27 -5.56 61.81
CA ALA A 187 -57.17 -4.59 60.74
C ALA A 187 -55.77 -3.98 60.55
N GLY A 188 -54.77 -4.41 61.34
CA GLY A 188 -53.37 -3.97 61.22
C GLY A 188 -53.05 -2.61 61.85
N ILE A 189 -53.88 -2.11 62.76
CA ILE A 189 -53.73 -0.78 63.36
C ILE A 189 -53.26 -0.91 64.82
N GLY A 190 -52.28 -0.10 65.24
CA GLY A 190 -51.81 -0.04 66.63
C GLY A 190 -52.80 0.68 67.56
N VAL A 191 -52.79 0.37 68.86
CA VAL A 191 -53.64 1.02 69.87
C VAL A 191 -52.76 1.68 70.93
N LYS A 192 -52.91 3.00 71.10
CA LYS A 192 -52.03 3.81 71.96
C LYS A 192 -52.21 3.47 73.45
N GLY A 193 -51.10 3.29 74.16
CA GLY A 193 -51.08 3.02 75.61
C GLY A 193 -51.28 1.55 75.99
N GLU A 194 -50.98 0.63 75.08
CA GLU A 194 -50.70 -0.78 75.39
C GLU A 194 -49.21 -1.03 75.59
#